data_AF-A0A939NUH4-F1
#
_entry.id   AF-A0A939NUH4-F1
#
_cell.length_a   1.000
_cell.length_b   1.000
_cell.length_c   1.000
_cell.angle_alpha   90.00
_cell.angle_beta   90.00
_cell.angle_gamma   90.00
#
_symmetry.space_group_name_H-M   'P 1'
#
loop_
_entity.id
_entity.type
_entity.pdbx_description
1 polymer ?
#
loop_
_entity_poly.entity_id
_entity_poly.type
_entity_poly.pdbx_seq_one_letter_code
_entity_poly.pdbx_strand_id
1 'polypeptide(L)'
;MAHKLGSQFHIPHGLANALLICNVIRYNANDNPTKQTAFSQYDRPQARRRYAEIADHRASPHRATAPQRKSRNCWHGWKALKLSWVFRNLSAKLAFRKLTSRPR
;
A
#
# COMPACT_ATOMS: atom_id res chain seq x y z
N MET A 1 8.70 -11.15 -4.25
CA MET A 1 7.76 -11.09 -5.40
C MET A 1 8.07 -9.95 -6.34
N ALA A 2 8.13 -8.69 -5.86
CA ALA A 2 8.39 -7.53 -6.71
C ALA A 2 9.68 -7.61 -7.53
N HIS A 3 10.77 -8.21 -7.00
CA HIS A 3 12.01 -8.41 -7.76
C HIS A 3 11.83 -9.36 -8.94
N LYS A 4 11.19 -10.52 -8.74
CA LYS A 4 10.91 -11.48 -9.82
C LYS A 4 9.96 -10.90 -10.86
N LEU A 5 8.90 -10.19 -10.42
CA LEU A 5 7.97 -9.52 -11.33
C LEU A 5 8.63 -8.37 -12.10
N GLY A 6 9.47 -7.58 -11.45
CA GLY A 6 10.25 -6.52 -12.11
C GLY A 6 11.22 -7.08 -13.15
N SER A 7 11.86 -8.22 -12.86
CA SER A 7 12.76 -8.90 -13.79
C SER A 7 12.05 -9.50 -15.00
N GLN A 8 10.83 -10.01 -14.84
CA GLN A 8 10.09 -10.65 -15.94
C GLN A 8 9.38 -9.66 -16.86
N PHE A 9 8.87 -8.56 -16.32
CA PHE A 9 8.04 -7.60 -17.05
C PHE A 9 8.70 -6.22 -17.21
N HIS A 10 9.98 -6.10 -16.83
CA HIS A 10 10.74 -4.84 -16.83
C HIS A 10 10.02 -3.69 -16.11
N ILE A 11 9.30 -4.02 -15.03
CA ILE A 11 8.53 -3.05 -14.25
C ILE A 11 9.44 -2.42 -13.19
N PRO A 12 9.42 -1.07 -13.02
CA PRO A 12 10.15 -0.39 -11.95
C PRO A 12 9.78 -0.95 -10.57
N HIS A 13 10.78 -1.15 -9.71
CA HIS A 13 10.60 -1.78 -8.40
C HIS A 13 9.48 -1.14 -7.55
N GLY A 14 9.44 0.19 -7.51
CA GLY A 14 8.41 0.93 -6.78
C GLY A 14 6.99 0.68 -7.30
N LEU A 15 6.83 0.51 -8.62
CA LEU A 15 5.55 0.23 -9.24
C LEU A 15 5.08 -1.20 -8.92
N ALA A 16 5.99 -2.17 -8.98
CA ALA A 16 5.69 -3.55 -8.59
C ALA A 16 5.27 -3.65 -7.11
N ASN A 17 5.95 -2.95 -6.21
CA ASN A 17 5.56 -2.89 -4.80
C ASN A 17 4.19 -2.22 -4.62
N ALA A 18 3.91 -1.12 -5.31
CA ALA A 18 2.62 -0.44 -5.22
C ALA A 18 1.44 -1.29 -5.73
N LEU A 19 1.69 -2.21 -6.66
CA LEU A 19 0.70 -3.19 -7.12
C LEU A 19 0.48 -4.30 -6.09
N LEU A 20 1.54 -4.80 -5.47
CA LEU A 20 1.49 -5.97 -4.59
C LEU A 20 1.15 -5.65 -3.14
N ILE A 21 1.50 -4.46 -2.64
CA ILE A 21 1.39 -4.10 -1.22
C ILE A 21 -0.02 -4.34 -0.69
N CYS A 22 -1.04 -4.07 -1.52
CA CYS A 22 -2.41 -4.29 -1.13
C CYS A 22 -2.73 -5.78 -0.89
N ASN A 23 -2.28 -6.66 -1.78
CA ASN A 23 -2.54 -8.09 -1.63
C ASN A 23 -1.69 -8.71 -0.52
N VAL A 24 -0.45 -8.24 -0.33
CA VAL A 24 0.44 -8.67 0.74
C VAL A 24 -0.13 -8.34 2.11
N ILE A 25 -0.63 -7.12 2.31
CA ILE A 25 -1.24 -6.75 3.60
C ILE A 25 -2.49 -7.61 3.87
N ARG A 26 -3.28 -8.00 2.86
CA ARG A 26 -4.47 -8.87 3.04
C ARG A 26 -4.09 -10.27 3.47
N TYR A 27 -3.10 -10.82 2.78
CA TYR A 27 -2.56 -12.13 3.09
C TYR A 27 -1.98 -12.18 4.51
N ASN A 28 -1.24 -11.14 4.91
CA ASN A 28 -0.62 -11.07 6.24
C ASN A 28 -1.62 -10.72 7.36
N ALA A 29 -2.73 -10.05 7.07
CA ALA A 29 -3.71 -9.63 8.08
C ALA A 29 -4.68 -10.75 8.52
N ASN A 30 -4.29 -12.01 8.36
CA ASN A 30 -5.03 -13.18 8.81
C ASN A 30 -4.74 -13.47 10.29
N ASP A 31 -5.78 -13.77 11.08
CA ASP A 31 -5.65 -14.05 12.52
C ASP A 31 -5.12 -15.47 12.79
N ASN A 32 -5.36 -16.41 11.88
CA ASN A 32 -4.89 -17.78 12.00
C ASN A 32 -4.04 -18.19 10.77
N PRO A 33 -2.75 -17.82 10.73
CA PRO A 33 -1.88 -18.17 9.62
C PRO A 33 -1.57 -19.67 9.59
N THR A 34 -1.62 -20.27 8.41
CA THR A 34 -1.27 -21.69 8.21
C THR A 34 0.20 -22.00 8.47
N LYS A 35 1.07 -21.00 8.29
CA LYS A 35 2.51 -21.06 8.61
C LYS A 35 2.94 -19.74 9.24
N GLN A 36 3.47 -19.80 10.45
CA GLN A 36 4.08 -18.66 11.12
C GLN A 36 5.59 -18.84 11.17
N THR A 37 6.34 -17.77 10.88
CA THR A 37 7.80 -17.77 11.03
C THR A 37 8.15 -17.93 12.51
N ALA A 38 8.86 -19.00 12.85
CA ALA A 38 9.38 -19.24 14.19
C ALA A 38 10.56 -18.29 14.44
N PHE A 39 10.27 -17.14 15.05
CA PHE A 39 11.29 -16.23 15.54
C PHE A 39 11.01 -15.98 17.01
N SER A 40 12.04 -16.06 17.86
CA SER A 40 11.88 -16.03 19.32
C SER A 40 11.21 -14.76 19.84
N GLN A 41 11.18 -13.68 19.06
CA GLN A 41 10.53 -12.41 19.41
C GLN A 41 9.03 -12.36 19.00
N TYR A 42 8.52 -13.37 18.28
CA TYR A 42 7.14 -13.44 17.82
C TYR A 42 6.34 -14.44 18.65
N ASP A 43 5.57 -13.91 19.58
CA ASP A 43 4.74 -14.71 20.50
C ASP A 43 3.48 -15.25 19.81
N ARG A 44 2.77 -14.38 19.07
CA ARG A 44 1.50 -14.68 18.39
C ARG A 44 1.33 -13.83 17.13
N PRO A 45 0.47 -14.20 16.18
CA PRO A 45 0.29 -13.40 14.96
C PRO A 45 -0.28 -12.02 15.30
N GLN A 46 0.57 -10.99 15.21
CA GLN A 46 0.20 -9.60 15.52
C GLN A 46 0.04 -8.72 14.28
N ALA A 47 0.18 -9.27 13.08
CA ALA A 47 0.20 -8.50 11.83
C ALA A 47 -1.06 -7.63 11.65
N ARG A 48 -2.25 -8.19 11.88
CA ARG A 48 -3.52 -7.44 11.79
C ARG A 48 -3.59 -6.28 12.78
N ARG A 49 -3.15 -6.49 14.03
CA ARG A 49 -3.14 -5.46 15.08
C ARG A 49 -2.20 -4.32 14.68
N ARG A 50 -0.97 -4.64 14.25
CA ARG A 50 0.03 -3.66 13.82
C ARG A 50 -0.44 -2.83 12.62
N TYR A 51 -1.13 -3.45 11.66
CA TYR A 51 -1.72 -2.69 10.54
C TYR A 51 -2.84 -1.74 11.00
N ALA A 52 -3.63 -2.12 12.01
CA ALA A 52 -4.62 -1.23 12.60
C ALA A 52 -3.96 -0.06 13.35
N GLU A 53 -2.89 -0.32 14.11
CA GLU A 53 -2.11 0.74 14.81
C GLU A 53 -1.50 1.75 13.81
N ILE A 54 -0.98 1.28 12.67
CA ILE A 54 -0.49 2.17 11.60
C ILE A 54 -1.63 3.00 10.99
N ALA A 55 -2.81 2.41 10.83
CA ALA A 55 -3.98 3.13 10.34
C ALA A 55 -4.45 4.19 11.34
N ASP A 56 -4.39 3.88 12.64
CA ASP A 56 -4.76 4.78 13.73
C ASP A 56 -3.78 5.94 13.88
N HIS A 57 -2.49 5.68 13.77
CA HIS A 57 -1.48 6.74 13.77
C HIS A 57 -1.66 7.72 12.60
N ARG A 58 -2.25 7.29 11.49
CA ARG A 58 -2.53 8.14 10.32
C ARG A 58 -3.93 8.76 10.32
N ALA A 59 -4.89 8.14 10.99
CA ALA A 59 -6.26 8.64 11.08
C ALA A 59 -6.39 9.51 12.33
N SER A 60 -6.55 10.82 12.12
CA SER A 60 -6.89 11.79 13.17
C SER A 60 -8.00 11.23 14.10
N PRO A 61 -7.94 11.48 15.43
CA PRO A 61 -8.60 10.69 16.48
C PRO A 61 -10.14 10.60 16.44
N HIS A 62 -10.79 11.24 15.47
CA HIS A 62 -12.24 11.31 15.34
C HIS A 62 -12.90 10.11 14.61
N ARG A 63 -12.16 9.03 14.32
CA ARG A 63 -12.70 7.88 13.55
C ARG A 63 -12.22 6.49 14.03
N ALA A 64 -12.14 6.29 15.33
CA ALA A 64 -11.86 4.97 15.91
C ALA A 64 -13.02 3.99 15.60
N THR A 65 -12.82 3.12 14.62
CA THR A 65 -13.74 2.01 14.28
C THR A 65 -13.09 0.66 14.60
N ALA A 66 -13.85 -0.44 14.70
CA ALA A 66 -13.28 -1.76 15.04
C ALA A 66 -12.07 -2.14 14.17
N PRO A 67 -11.06 -2.89 14.68
CA PRO A 67 -9.79 -3.18 13.98
C PRO A 67 -9.96 -3.84 12.60
N GLN A 68 -11.01 -4.66 12.42
CA GLN A 68 -11.38 -5.26 11.14
C GLN A 68 -11.88 -4.22 10.13
N ARG A 69 -12.63 -3.22 10.63
CA ARG A 69 -13.13 -2.07 9.88
C ARG A 69 -12.01 -1.05 9.61
N LYS A 70 -11.03 -0.89 10.51
CA LYS A 70 -9.81 -0.09 10.31
C LYS A 70 -8.91 -0.64 9.21
N SER A 71 -8.68 -1.96 9.18
CA SER A 71 -8.02 -2.61 8.04
C SER A 71 -8.76 -2.27 6.75
N ARG A 72 -10.10 -2.44 6.72
CA ARG A 72 -11.00 -2.00 5.63
C ARG A 72 -10.93 -0.52 5.27
N ASN A 73 -10.80 0.38 6.21
CA ASN A 73 -10.81 1.82 5.94
C ASN A 73 -9.43 2.31 5.51
N CYS A 74 -8.35 1.73 6.05
CA CYS A 74 -6.99 1.87 5.54
C CYS A 74 -6.95 1.44 4.06
N TRP A 75 -7.62 0.35 3.68
CA TRP A 75 -7.74 -0.08 2.28
C TRP A 75 -8.32 1.00 1.35
N HIS A 76 -9.40 1.66 1.75
CA HIS A 76 -10.03 2.72 0.96
C HIS A 76 -9.16 3.98 0.90
N GLY A 77 -8.50 4.33 2.01
CA GLY A 77 -7.53 5.44 2.06
C GLY A 77 -6.33 5.22 1.14
N TRP A 78 -5.78 3.99 1.09
CA TRP A 78 -4.67 3.66 0.20
C TRP A 78 -5.09 3.58 -1.28
N LYS A 79 -6.32 3.13 -1.60
CA LYS A 79 -6.86 3.25 -2.96
C LYS A 79 -7.00 4.71 -3.38
N ALA A 80 -7.51 5.57 -2.50
CA ALA A 80 -7.64 7.01 -2.76
C ALA A 80 -6.27 7.68 -2.94
N LEU A 81 -5.28 7.32 -2.12
CA LEU A 81 -3.89 7.77 -2.28
C LEU A 81 -3.26 7.29 -3.59
N LYS A 82 -3.51 6.04 -4.00
CA LYS A 82 -3.02 5.50 -5.27
C LYS A 82 -3.63 6.27 -6.45
N LEU A 83 -4.93 6.53 -6.42
CA LEU A 83 -5.62 7.32 -7.45
C LEU A 83 -5.10 8.76 -7.46
N SER A 84 -4.92 9.37 -6.30
CA SER A 84 -4.40 10.72 -6.17
C SER A 84 -2.93 10.87 -6.61
N TRP A 85 -2.09 9.87 -6.37
CA TRP A 85 -0.69 9.87 -6.84
C TRP A 85 -0.61 9.64 -8.35
N VAL A 86 -1.43 8.75 -8.91
CA VAL A 86 -1.55 8.55 -10.36
C VAL A 86 -2.06 9.81 -11.04
N PHE A 87 -3.11 10.46 -10.52
CA PHE A 87 -3.61 11.73 -11.05
C PHE A 87 -2.58 12.86 -10.96
N ARG A 88 -1.86 12.97 -9.83
CA ARG A 88 -0.78 13.96 -9.70
C ARG A 88 0.37 13.72 -10.66
N ASN A 89 0.80 12.46 -10.86
CA ASN A 89 1.85 12.14 -11.83
C ASN A 89 1.41 12.26 -13.29
N LEU A 90 0.12 12.01 -13.59
CA LEU A 90 -0.42 12.18 -14.94
C LEU A 90 -0.58 13.67 -15.30
N SER A 91 -1.06 14.50 -14.37
CA SER A 91 -1.08 15.95 -14.54
C SER A 91 0.32 16.55 -14.66
N ALA A 92 1.30 16.05 -13.89
CA ALA A 92 2.68 16.50 -14.01
C ALA A 92 3.29 16.18 -15.39
N LYS A 93 2.99 14.99 -15.94
CA LYS A 93 3.43 14.61 -17.30
C LYS A 93 2.73 15.40 -18.41
N LEU A 94 1.44 15.72 -18.27
CA LEU A 94 0.73 16.58 -19.22
C LEU A 94 1.19 18.04 -19.15
N ALA A 95 1.48 18.55 -17.95
CA ALA A 95 2.00 19.90 -17.76
C ALA A 95 3.40 20.06 -18.37
N PHE A 96 4.29 19.06 -18.17
CA PHE A 96 5.63 19.08 -18.77
C PHE A 96 5.59 19.03 -20.30
N ARG A 97 4.69 18.24 -20.88
CA ARG A 97 4.51 18.13 -22.34
C ARG A 97 3.95 19.41 -22.99
N LYS A 98 3.23 20.26 -22.24
CA LYS A 98 2.80 21.60 -22.69
C LYS A 98 3.92 22.65 -22.65
N LEU A 99 4.91 22.49 -21.76
CA LEU A 99 6.05 23.41 -21.69
C LEU A 99 7.13 23.12 -22.73
N THR A 100 7.30 21.87 -23.16
CA THR A 100 8.30 21.48 -24.16
C THR A 100 7.81 21.55 -25.60
N SER A 101 6.55 21.93 -25.85
CA SER A 101 5.95 22.02 -27.18
C SER A 101 5.73 23.45 -27.68
N ARG A 102 6.38 24.46 -27.09
CA ARG A 102 6.41 25.81 -27.70
C ARG A 102 7.37 25.76 -28.90
N PRO A 103 6.90 26.06 -30.13
CA PRO A 103 7.82 26.26 -31.25
C PRO A 103 8.64 27.54 -31.02
N ARG A 104 9.84 27.53 -31.62
CA ARG A 104 10.90 28.55 -31.53
C ARG A 104 10.43 30.00 -31.46
#